data_AF-A0A957R4K6-F1
#
_entry.id   AF-A0A957R4K6-F1
#
_cell.length_a   1.000
_cell.length_b   1.000
_cell.length_c   1.000
_cell.angle_alpha   90.00
_cell.angle_beta   90.00
_cell.angle_gamma   90.00
#
_symmetry.space_group_name_H-M   'P 1'
#
loop_
_entity.id
_entity.type
_entity.pdbx_description
1 polymer ?
#
loop_
_entity_poly.entity_id
_entity_poly.type
_entity_poly.pdbx_seq_one_letter_code
_entity_poly.pdbx_strand_id
1 'polypeptide(L)'
;LISQPPLPPPLPPTVQPVIIEPRVFPDLPESATSCTIDLIHNRHNCQHLRAISFVQQPRFGETVTQLTLDPFTTGYVGARFDITYGDTAEGWSVNIGDSATNDGYAGDSGTQSNDAELQILDGQLTIYGSDYTNPERTLDGHRQLYVQDNFAGAAETVTIEVQNQQLWWMNQWAEVGSLESSALYALARQPDEEGSSNYDLFAAFNRAITHNGRSGNGVEMVTITLIPAK
;
A
#
# COMPACT_ATOMS: atom_id res chain seq x y z
N LEU A 1 -8.93 -12.77 59.62
CA LEU A 1 -8.91 -12.01 58.35
C LEU A 1 -8.07 -12.80 57.37
N ILE A 2 -8.72 -13.55 56.47
CA ILE A 2 -8.04 -14.36 55.46
C ILE A 2 -7.75 -13.41 54.30
N SER A 3 -6.47 -13.18 53.99
CA SER A 3 -6.09 -12.28 52.89
C SER A 3 -6.47 -12.93 51.56
N GLN A 4 -7.29 -12.24 50.77
CA GLN A 4 -7.54 -12.66 49.40
C GLN A 4 -6.23 -12.59 48.59
N PRO A 5 -5.93 -13.60 47.77
CA PRO A 5 -4.81 -13.53 46.86
C PRO A 5 -5.01 -12.36 45.87
N PRO A 6 -3.92 -11.71 45.44
CA PRO A 6 -4.00 -10.61 44.49
C PRO A 6 -4.67 -11.08 43.20
N LEU A 7 -5.53 -10.21 42.65
CA LEU A 7 -6.16 -10.43 41.35
C LEU A 7 -5.07 -10.61 40.29
N PRO A 8 -5.22 -11.57 39.37
CA PRO A 8 -4.31 -11.69 38.23
C PRO A 8 -4.32 -10.39 37.43
N PRO A 9 -3.19 -10.04 36.79
CA PRO A 9 -3.13 -8.87 35.93
C PRO A 9 -4.20 -8.98 34.82
N PRO A 10 -4.76 -7.84 34.36
CA PRO A 10 -5.67 -7.85 33.23
C PRO A 10 -4.99 -8.54 32.05
N LEU A 11 -5.73 -9.40 31.36
CA LEU A 11 -5.27 -10.01 30.13
C LEU A 11 -4.87 -8.89 29.15
N PRO A 12 -3.76 -9.05 28.40
CA PRO A 12 -3.41 -8.09 27.36
C PRO A 12 -4.62 -7.88 26.42
N PRO A 13 -4.82 -6.65 25.90
CA PRO A 13 -5.86 -6.40 24.93
C PRO A 13 -5.70 -7.42 23.80
N THR A 14 -6.78 -8.14 23.52
CA THR A 14 -6.81 -9.10 22.42
C THR A 14 -6.58 -8.29 21.15
N VAL A 15 -5.49 -8.58 20.40
CA VAL A 15 -5.29 -8.07 19.06
C VAL A 15 -6.60 -8.35 18.32
N GLN A 16 -7.36 -7.30 18.00
CA GLN A 16 -8.60 -7.50 17.27
C GLN A 16 -8.20 -8.10 15.92
N PRO A 17 -8.64 -9.34 15.61
CA PRO A 17 -8.34 -9.93 14.32
C PRO A 17 -8.87 -8.99 13.25
N VAL A 18 -8.08 -8.77 12.21
CA VAL A 18 -8.59 -8.20 10.95
C VAL A 18 -9.80 -9.06 10.58
N ILE A 19 -11.00 -8.49 10.72
CA ILE A 19 -12.23 -9.22 10.45
C ILE A 19 -12.30 -9.38 8.93
N ILE A 20 -11.94 -10.56 8.44
CA ILE A 20 -12.20 -10.99 7.05
C ILE A 20 -13.67 -11.43 7.01
N GLU A 21 -14.59 -10.47 7.02
CA GLU A 21 -15.94 -10.72 6.52
C GLU A 21 -15.86 -10.95 5.00
N PRO A 22 -16.82 -11.64 4.37
CA PRO A 22 -16.91 -11.69 2.91
C PRO A 22 -17.11 -10.26 2.39
N ARG A 23 -16.01 -9.60 2.06
CA ARG A 23 -15.99 -8.22 1.58
C ARG A 23 -16.12 -8.25 0.07
N VAL A 24 -17.06 -7.46 -0.43
CA VAL A 24 -17.15 -7.17 -1.86
C VAL A 24 -16.07 -6.13 -2.17
N PHE A 25 -15.24 -6.41 -3.17
CA PHE A 25 -14.28 -5.42 -3.65
C PHE A 25 -15.06 -4.20 -4.17
N PRO A 26 -14.70 -2.95 -3.79
CA PRO A 26 -15.45 -1.78 -4.22
C PRO A 26 -15.63 -1.74 -5.75
N ASP A 27 -16.76 -1.25 -6.24
CA ASP A 27 -16.90 -0.94 -7.66
C ASP A 27 -16.20 0.39 -7.97
N LEU A 28 -15.58 0.49 -9.14
CA LEU A 28 -15.01 1.76 -9.60
C LEU A 28 -16.14 2.71 -10.03
N PRO A 29 -16.03 4.02 -9.74
CA PRO A 29 -16.93 5.02 -10.30
C PRO A 29 -16.88 5.03 -11.83
N GLU A 30 -18.02 5.31 -12.50
CA GLU A 30 -18.06 5.40 -13.97
C GLU A 30 -17.13 6.48 -14.54
N SER A 31 -16.83 7.52 -13.76
CA SER A 31 -15.92 8.60 -14.08
C SER A 31 -14.44 8.29 -13.78
N ALA A 32 -14.13 7.08 -13.30
CA ALA A 32 -12.77 6.67 -13.05
C ALA A 32 -11.96 6.63 -14.36
N THR A 33 -10.72 7.07 -14.28
CA THR A 33 -9.82 7.15 -15.44
C THR A 33 -8.58 6.32 -15.19
N SER A 34 -8.13 5.58 -16.19
CA SER A 34 -6.99 4.68 -16.06
C SER A 34 -5.86 4.97 -17.03
N CYS A 35 -4.68 4.53 -16.64
CA CYS A 35 -3.53 4.40 -17.52
C CYS A 35 -2.81 3.08 -17.22
N THR A 36 -1.92 2.69 -18.12
CA THR A 36 -1.17 1.45 -18.05
C THR A 36 0.32 1.74 -18.13
N ILE A 37 1.08 0.98 -17.34
CA ILE A 37 2.53 0.88 -17.36
C ILE A 37 2.88 -0.52 -17.83
N ASP A 38 3.70 -0.62 -18.86
CA ASP A 38 4.21 -1.86 -19.47
C ASP A 38 5.71 -1.92 -19.15
N LEU A 39 6.07 -2.73 -18.15
CA LEU A 39 7.43 -2.87 -17.65
C LEU A 39 8.29 -3.76 -18.57
N ILE A 40 7.67 -4.66 -19.34
CA ILE A 40 8.37 -5.46 -20.36
C ILE A 40 8.97 -4.52 -21.42
N HIS A 41 8.15 -3.60 -21.94
CA HIS A 41 8.55 -2.69 -23.01
C HIS A 41 8.98 -1.31 -22.51
N ASN A 42 9.01 -1.10 -21.19
CA ASN A 42 9.42 0.14 -20.53
C ASN A 42 8.68 1.37 -21.08
N ARG A 43 7.34 1.29 -21.16
CA ARG A 43 6.49 2.36 -21.70
C ARG A 43 5.22 2.54 -20.86
N HIS A 44 4.57 3.68 -21.01
CA HIS A 44 3.29 3.97 -20.35
C HIS A 44 2.44 4.92 -21.18
N ASN A 45 1.14 4.97 -20.91
CA ASN A 45 0.19 5.92 -21.54
C ASN A 45 -0.38 6.97 -20.54
N CYS A 46 0.21 7.10 -19.35
CA CYS A 46 -0.26 7.98 -18.27
C CYS A 46 -0.09 9.50 -18.51
N GLN A 47 0.44 9.96 -19.65
CA GLN A 47 0.79 11.37 -19.87
C GLN A 47 -0.42 12.34 -19.81
N HIS A 48 -1.63 11.80 -19.97
CA HIS A 48 -2.87 12.57 -19.94
C HIS A 48 -3.45 12.74 -18.53
N LEU A 49 -2.96 11.98 -17.54
CA LEU A 49 -3.42 12.03 -16.16
C LEU A 49 -2.47 12.88 -15.32
N ARG A 50 -2.83 14.15 -15.09
CA ARG A 50 -2.00 15.11 -14.34
C ARG A 50 -1.72 14.70 -12.90
N ALA A 51 -2.54 13.83 -12.32
CA ALA A 51 -2.35 13.29 -10.99
C ALA A 51 -1.18 12.31 -10.91
N ILE A 52 -0.72 11.75 -12.04
CA ILE A 52 0.34 10.74 -12.08
C ILE A 52 1.61 11.37 -12.65
N SER A 53 2.67 11.31 -11.86
CA SER A 53 4.02 11.62 -12.29
C SER A 53 4.97 10.45 -12.01
N PHE A 54 6.16 10.47 -12.59
CA PHE A 54 7.15 9.42 -12.41
C PHE A 54 8.37 9.99 -11.70
N VAL A 55 8.63 9.49 -10.50
CA VAL A 55 9.92 9.67 -9.81
C VAL A 55 11.00 8.92 -10.61
N GLN A 56 10.66 7.73 -11.10
CA GLN A 56 11.46 6.98 -12.05
C GLN A 56 10.59 6.43 -13.18
N GLN A 57 10.87 6.89 -14.39
CA GLN A 57 10.28 6.36 -15.62
C GLN A 57 10.49 4.84 -15.74
N PRO A 58 9.54 4.08 -16.33
CA PRO A 58 9.71 2.66 -16.58
C PRO A 58 11.03 2.40 -17.29
N ARG A 59 11.91 1.65 -16.65
CA ARG A 59 13.24 1.33 -17.18
C ARG A 59 13.75 0.07 -16.53
N PHE A 60 14.36 -0.82 -17.32
CA PHE A 60 14.91 -2.09 -16.84
C PHE A 60 13.89 -2.96 -16.08
N GLY A 61 12.61 -2.86 -16.45
CA GLY A 61 11.54 -3.63 -15.80
C GLY A 61 11.09 -3.08 -14.45
N GLU A 62 11.54 -1.90 -14.04
CA GLU A 62 11.13 -1.26 -12.78
C GLU A 62 10.63 0.18 -13.01
N THR A 63 9.84 0.70 -12.07
CA THR A 63 9.37 2.09 -12.09
C THR A 63 9.00 2.58 -10.69
N VAL A 64 8.94 3.90 -10.52
CA VAL A 64 8.40 4.55 -9.32
C VAL A 64 7.50 5.70 -9.77
N THR A 65 6.24 5.66 -9.33
CA THR A 65 5.23 6.69 -9.59
C THR A 65 4.94 7.49 -8.32
N GLN A 66 4.59 8.75 -8.51
CA GLN A 66 3.99 9.62 -7.49
C GLN A 66 2.61 10.01 -7.99
N LEU A 67 1.58 9.73 -7.18
CA LEU A 67 0.19 10.05 -7.44
C LEU A 67 -0.26 11.13 -6.47
N THR A 68 -0.63 12.31 -6.96
CA THR A 68 -1.21 13.37 -6.12
C THR A 68 -2.72 13.19 -6.02
N LEU A 69 -3.20 12.65 -4.91
CA LEU A 69 -4.60 12.31 -4.63
C LEU A 69 -5.31 13.42 -3.85
N ASP A 70 -5.23 14.64 -4.38
CA ASP A 70 -5.84 15.83 -3.79
C ASP A 70 -7.14 16.22 -4.53
N PRO A 71 -8.31 16.17 -3.88
CA PRO A 71 -9.57 16.53 -4.51
C PRO A 71 -9.64 17.99 -4.96
N PHE A 72 -8.80 18.87 -4.41
CA PHE A 72 -8.80 20.30 -4.75
C PHE A 72 -7.93 20.64 -5.96
N THR A 73 -6.87 19.87 -6.23
CA THR A 73 -5.91 20.17 -7.31
C THR A 73 -5.97 19.17 -8.46
N THR A 74 -6.19 17.89 -8.19
CA THR A 74 -6.28 16.84 -9.21
C THR A 74 -7.67 16.25 -9.34
N GLY A 75 -8.52 16.39 -8.31
CA GLY A 75 -9.90 15.90 -8.32
C GLY A 75 -10.05 14.42 -7.98
N TYR A 76 -8.99 13.78 -7.46
CA TYR A 76 -8.98 12.37 -7.10
C TYR A 76 -8.76 12.18 -5.60
N VAL A 77 -9.23 11.05 -5.06
CA VAL A 77 -9.19 10.72 -3.61
C VAL A 77 -8.62 9.32 -3.35
N GLY A 78 -8.25 8.60 -4.41
CA GLY A 78 -7.81 7.23 -4.32
C GLY A 78 -7.23 6.70 -5.63
N ALA A 79 -6.60 5.55 -5.54
CA ALA A 79 -6.07 4.83 -6.69
C ALA A 79 -6.25 3.32 -6.52
N ARG A 80 -6.59 2.66 -7.62
CA ARG A 80 -6.56 1.20 -7.75
C ARG A 80 -5.42 0.79 -8.69
N PHE A 81 -4.72 -0.25 -8.30
CA PHE A 81 -3.64 -0.87 -9.04
C PHE A 81 -4.05 -2.30 -9.37
N ASP A 82 -4.24 -2.58 -10.66
CA ASP A 82 -4.32 -3.95 -11.16
C ASP A 82 -2.94 -4.35 -11.64
N ILE A 83 -2.31 -5.29 -10.93
CA ILE A 83 -0.89 -5.63 -11.04
C ILE A 83 -0.81 -7.03 -11.63
N THR A 84 -0.40 -7.12 -12.89
CA THR A 84 -0.28 -8.39 -13.61
C THR A 84 1.16 -8.89 -13.55
N TYR A 85 1.29 -10.11 -13.05
CA TYR A 85 2.54 -10.85 -12.97
C TYR A 85 2.70 -11.74 -14.20
N GLY A 86 3.86 -11.68 -14.86
CA GLY A 86 4.22 -12.64 -15.91
C GLY A 86 5.14 -13.76 -15.44
N ASP A 87 5.79 -13.55 -14.30
CA ASP A 87 6.65 -14.54 -13.65
C ASP A 87 6.38 -14.51 -12.13
N THR A 88 7.06 -15.41 -11.41
CA THR A 88 7.00 -15.49 -9.95
C THR A 88 7.42 -14.15 -9.34
N ALA A 89 6.70 -13.72 -8.30
CA ALA A 89 7.06 -12.53 -7.54
C ALA A 89 8.30 -12.81 -6.69
N GLU A 90 9.49 -12.39 -7.12
CA GLU A 90 10.73 -12.49 -6.33
C GLU A 90 11.21 -11.10 -5.88
N GLY A 91 11.76 -11.03 -4.67
CA GLY A 91 12.18 -9.76 -4.07
C GLY A 91 11.00 -8.78 -3.92
N TRP A 92 11.30 -7.48 -3.96
CA TRP A 92 10.27 -6.43 -3.89
C TRP A 92 9.56 -6.28 -5.23
N SER A 93 8.46 -6.99 -5.42
CA SER A 93 7.65 -6.86 -6.63
C SER A 93 6.73 -5.63 -6.59
N VAL A 94 6.24 -5.26 -5.40
CA VAL A 94 5.37 -4.09 -5.19
C VAL A 94 5.74 -3.40 -3.90
N ASN A 95 5.77 -2.07 -3.91
CA ASN A 95 5.90 -1.25 -2.72
C ASN A 95 5.09 0.04 -2.87
N ILE A 96 4.08 0.23 -2.02
CA ILE A 96 3.14 1.35 -2.10
C ILE A 96 3.05 2.01 -0.74
N GLY A 97 3.41 3.29 -0.65
CA GLY A 97 3.43 4.05 0.60
C GLY A 97 3.11 5.52 0.40
N ASP A 98 2.77 6.22 1.48
CA ASP A 98 2.50 7.66 1.49
C ASP A 98 3.69 8.51 1.95
N SER A 99 4.90 7.91 1.98
CA SER A 99 6.19 8.59 2.11
C SER A 99 7.08 8.42 0.88
N ALA A 100 7.66 9.53 0.41
CA ALA A 100 8.56 9.55 -0.76
C ALA A 100 9.82 8.71 -0.60
N THR A 101 10.14 8.37 0.65
CA THR A 101 11.35 7.68 1.06
C THR A 101 11.08 6.32 1.66
N ASN A 102 9.84 5.82 1.57
CA ASN A 102 9.53 4.44 1.95
C ASN A 102 10.53 3.47 1.29
N ASP A 103 11.03 2.51 2.05
CA ASP A 103 12.05 1.58 1.58
C ASP A 103 11.69 0.10 1.81
N GLY A 104 10.60 -0.23 2.49
CA GLY A 104 10.21 -1.57 2.91
C GLY A 104 10.33 -1.76 4.42
N TYR A 105 9.59 -2.73 4.96
CA TYR A 105 9.54 -3.01 6.41
C TYR A 105 9.17 -1.79 7.27
N ALA A 106 8.30 -0.91 6.75
CA ALA A 106 7.92 0.37 7.33
C ALA A 106 9.03 1.44 7.35
N GLY A 107 10.21 1.20 6.76
CA GLY A 107 11.27 2.22 6.76
C GLY A 107 10.94 3.41 5.85
N ASP A 108 11.25 4.63 6.29
CA ASP A 108 11.01 5.86 5.50
C ASP A 108 12.15 6.91 5.61
N SER A 109 13.25 6.62 6.32
CA SER A 109 14.34 7.58 6.57
C SER A 109 13.97 8.86 7.34
N GLY A 110 12.83 8.90 8.04
CA GLY A 110 12.37 10.03 8.86
C GLY A 110 11.89 11.23 8.05
N THR A 111 11.23 10.97 6.92
CA THR A 111 10.71 12.03 6.03
C THR A 111 9.28 12.37 6.37
N GLN A 112 8.48 11.39 6.83
CA GLN A 112 7.10 11.56 7.21
C GLN A 112 6.74 10.62 8.37
N SER A 113 6.03 11.11 9.38
CA SER A 113 5.45 10.25 10.42
C SER A 113 4.20 9.51 9.95
N ASN A 114 3.55 10.02 8.89
CA ASN A 114 2.55 9.27 8.12
C ASN A 114 3.26 8.59 6.94
N ASP A 115 3.75 7.39 7.18
CA ASP A 115 4.57 6.58 6.27
C ASP A 115 4.06 5.13 6.16
N ALA A 116 2.75 4.97 6.16
CA ALA A 116 2.13 3.66 6.00
C ALA A 116 2.56 3.02 4.68
N GLU A 117 2.79 1.72 4.72
CA GLU A 117 3.45 1.03 3.61
C GLU A 117 2.83 -0.35 3.39
N LEU A 118 2.59 -0.67 2.13
CA LEU A 118 2.34 -2.03 1.67
C LEU A 118 3.56 -2.50 0.89
N GLN A 119 3.94 -3.76 1.09
CA GLN A 119 4.89 -4.44 0.21
C GLN A 119 4.40 -5.82 -0.21
N ILE A 120 4.78 -6.24 -1.42
CA ILE A 120 4.76 -7.64 -1.83
C ILE A 120 6.21 -8.07 -2.03
N LEU A 121 6.70 -8.84 -1.06
CA LEU A 121 8.06 -9.37 -1.00
C LEU A 121 8.01 -10.89 -1.13
N ASP A 122 8.67 -11.45 -2.13
CA ASP A 122 8.68 -12.91 -2.38
C ASP A 122 7.26 -13.51 -2.42
N GLY A 123 6.31 -12.79 -3.03
CA GLY A 123 4.91 -13.16 -3.11
C GLY A 123 4.10 -13.02 -1.81
N GLN A 124 4.70 -12.60 -0.70
CA GLN A 124 4.02 -12.32 0.57
C GLN A 124 3.57 -10.86 0.62
N LEU A 125 2.27 -10.64 0.85
CA LEU A 125 1.74 -9.31 1.17
C LEU A 125 2.02 -8.99 2.63
N THR A 126 2.59 -7.81 2.90
CA THR A 126 2.66 -7.24 4.24
C THR A 126 2.20 -5.79 4.23
N ILE A 127 1.42 -5.42 5.24
CA ILE A 127 0.92 -4.06 5.44
C ILE A 127 1.47 -3.53 6.76
N TYR A 128 2.08 -2.36 6.70
CA TYR A 128 2.61 -1.60 7.82
C TYR A 128 1.80 -0.32 8.00
N GLY A 129 1.52 0.01 9.26
CA GLY A 129 0.98 1.32 9.60
C GLY A 129 2.09 2.34 9.80
N SER A 130 1.68 3.60 9.91
CA SER A 130 2.54 4.75 10.17
C SER A 130 3.20 4.72 11.57
N ASP A 131 4.03 5.71 11.90
CA ASP A 131 4.61 5.90 13.25
C ASP A 131 3.58 6.05 14.37
N TYR A 132 2.39 6.56 14.06
CA TYR A 132 1.26 6.63 14.99
C TYR A 132 0.60 5.29 15.31
N THR A 133 1.08 4.18 14.75
CA THR A 133 0.53 2.85 15.01
C THR A 133 0.70 2.46 16.47
N ASN A 134 -0.39 2.01 17.11
CA ASN A 134 -0.31 1.44 18.45
C ASN A 134 0.37 0.05 18.36
N PRO A 135 1.56 -0.16 18.97
CA PRO A 135 2.27 -1.43 18.89
C PRO A 135 1.48 -2.62 19.43
N GLU A 136 0.58 -2.41 20.41
CA GLU A 136 -0.27 -3.48 20.96
C GLU A 136 -1.32 -4.00 19.96
N ARG A 137 -1.50 -3.30 18.84
CA ARG A 137 -2.43 -3.69 17.77
C ARG A 137 -1.69 -4.22 16.52
N THR A 138 -0.42 -4.57 16.65
CA THR A 138 0.43 -5.07 15.56
C THR A 138 0.82 -6.53 15.77
N LEU A 139 1.24 -7.18 14.69
CA LEU A 139 1.69 -8.58 14.68
C LEU A 139 3.12 -8.73 15.21
N ASP A 140 3.95 -7.70 15.04
CA ASP A 140 5.37 -7.70 15.37
C ASP A 140 5.71 -6.88 16.63
N GLY A 141 4.71 -6.25 17.26
CA GLY A 141 4.93 -5.32 18.37
C GLY A 141 5.57 -4.00 17.94
N HIS A 142 5.54 -3.68 16.64
CA HIS A 142 6.03 -2.44 16.05
C HIS A 142 4.95 -1.81 15.18
N ARG A 143 4.93 -2.12 13.88
CA ARG A 143 4.06 -1.46 12.87
C ARG A 143 3.39 -2.42 11.90
N GLN A 144 3.66 -3.73 11.96
CA GLN A 144 3.07 -4.70 11.05
C GLN A 144 1.59 -4.95 11.39
N LEU A 145 0.69 -4.51 10.51
CA LEU A 145 -0.76 -4.62 10.70
C LEU A 145 -1.33 -5.93 10.12
N TYR A 146 -0.73 -6.42 9.04
CA TYR A 146 -1.24 -7.60 8.33
C TYR A 146 -0.14 -8.31 7.54
N VAL A 147 -0.26 -9.63 7.43
CA VAL A 147 0.58 -10.50 6.60
C VAL A 147 -0.29 -11.55 5.91
N GLN A 148 -0.03 -11.81 4.63
CA GLN A 148 -0.59 -12.92 3.89
C GLN A 148 0.47 -13.56 3.00
N ASP A 149 0.78 -14.83 3.28
CA ASP A 149 1.65 -15.66 2.44
C ASP A 149 0.97 -16.01 1.11
N ASN A 150 1.79 -16.25 0.09
CA ASN A 150 1.36 -16.70 -1.24
C ASN A 150 0.28 -15.76 -1.85
N PHE A 151 0.40 -14.45 -1.61
CA PHE A 151 -0.55 -13.45 -2.09
C PHE A 151 -0.50 -13.28 -3.62
N ALA A 152 0.70 -13.27 -4.19
CA ALA A 152 0.95 -13.13 -5.61
C ALA A 152 1.78 -14.30 -6.17
N GLY A 153 1.48 -14.71 -7.39
CA GLY A 153 2.15 -15.81 -8.10
C GLY A 153 2.21 -15.55 -9.60
N ALA A 154 2.90 -16.43 -10.32
CA ALA A 154 3.15 -16.28 -11.76
C ALA A 154 1.86 -16.35 -12.59
N ALA A 155 1.77 -15.51 -13.62
CA ALA A 155 0.63 -15.42 -14.54
C ALA A 155 -0.71 -14.99 -13.90
N GLU A 156 -0.64 -14.35 -12.74
CA GLU A 156 -1.82 -13.90 -11.98
C GLU A 156 -1.93 -12.37 -11.95
N THR A 157 -3.12 -11.86 -11.66
CA THR A 157 -3.34 -10.44 -11.38
C THR A 157 -3.82 -10.28 -9.95
N VAL A 158 -3.18 -9.38 -9.22
CA VAL A 158 -3.64 -8.92 -7.91
C VAL A 158 -4.12 -7.49 -8.03
N THR A 159 -5.15 -7.16 -7.26
CA THR A 159 -5.70 -5.81 -7.22
C THR A 159 -5.47 -5.20 -5.85
N ILE A 160 -4.97 -3.96 -5.82
CA ILE A 160 -4.81 -3.18 -4.59
C ILE A 160 -5.53 -1.85 -4.79
N GLU A 161 -6.35 -1.44 -3.84
CA GLU A 161 -6.97 -0.12 -3.83
C GLU A 161 -6.61 0.64 -2.56
N VAL A 162 -6.08 1.84 -2.75
CA VAL A 162 -5.65 2.74 -1.69
C VAL A 162 -6.54 3.98 -1.69
N GLN A 163 -7.09 4.29 -0.53
CA GLN A 163 -7.75 5.56 -0.22
C GLN A 163 -7.29 6.03 1.15
N ASN A 164 -7.69 7.24 1.53
CA ASN A 164 -7.41 7.76 2.85
C ASN A 164 -7.83 6.77 3.96
N GLN A 165 -6.88 6.33 4.80
CA GLN A 165 -7.09 5.42 5.93
C GLN A 165 -7.71 4.07 5.59
N GLN A 166 -7.74 3.71 4.31
CA GLN A 166 -8.43 2.53 3.82
C GLN A 166 -7.62 1.84 2.72
N LEU A 167 -7.58 0.52 2.80
CA LEU A 167 -6.89 -0.35 1.88
C LEU A 167 -7.77 -1.56 1.56
N TRP A 168 -7.92 -1.88 0.28
CA TRP A 168 -8.50 -3.13 -0.17
C TRP A 168 -7.51 -3.89 -1.03
N TRP A 169 -7.61 -5.22 -0.99
CA TRP A 169 -6.82 -6.08 -1.84
C TRP A 169 -7.62 -7.28 -2.31
N MET A 170 -7.25 -7.79 -3.47
CA MET A 170 -7.73 -9.05 -4.02
C MET A 170 -6.52 -9.84 -4.49
N ASN A 171 -6.34 -11.03 -3.95
CA ASN A 171 -5.21 -11.89 -4.28
C ASN A 171 -5.46 -12.70 -5.56
N GLN A 172 -4.49 -13.52 -5.94
CA GLN A 172 -4.55 -14.41 -7.10
C GLN A 172 -5.70 -15.43 -7.10
N TRP A 173 -6.34 -15.69 -5.96
CA TRP A 173 -7.50 -16.59 -5.86
C TRP A 173 -8.83 -15.84 -5.77
N ALA A 174 -8.82 -14.54 -6.08
CA ALA A 174 -9.96 -13.64 -5.91
C ALA A 174 -10.47 -13.54 -4.46
N GLU A 175 -9.63 -13.84 -3.47
CA GLU A 175 -9.96 -13.57 -2.07
C GLU A 175 -9.78 -12.09 -1.79
N VAL A 176 -10.83 -11.47 -1.26
CA VAL A 176 -10.86 -10.04 -0.97
C VAL A 176 -10.57 -9.82 0.51
N GLY A 177 -9.64 -8.90 0.78
CA GLY A 177 -9.41 -8.37 2.11
C GLY A 177 -9.49 -6.85 2.12
N SER A 178 -9.64 -6.30 3.31
CA SER A 178 -9.53 -4.85 3.50
C SER A 178 -9.06 -4.52 4.91
N LEU A 179 -8.50 -3.33 5.05
CA LEU A 179 -8.07 -2.78 6.32
C LEU A 179 -8.47 -1.30 6.38
N GLU A 180 -9.03 -0.90 7.51
CA GLU A 180 -9.33 0.48 7.84
C GLU A 180 -8.61 0.82 9.14
N SER A 181 -7.81 1.88 9.12
CA SER A 181 -7.05 2.31 10.28
C SER A 181 -6.62 3.76 10.11
N SER A 182 -6.63 4.52 11.20
CA SER A 182 -6.10 5.88 11.20
C SER A 182 -4.60 5.95 10.92
N ALA A 183 -3.90 4.82 11.06
CA ALA A 183 -2.47 4.68 10.76
C ALA A 183 -2.19 4.23 9.32
N LEU A 184 -3.21 4.15 8.45
CA LEU A 184 -3.03 3.92 7.01
C LEU A 184 -3.15 5.25 6.26
N TYR A 185 -2.31 5.44 5.25
CA TYR A 185 -2.39 6.44 4.18
C TYR A 185 -3.06 7.78 4.55
N ALA A 186 -2.24 8.77 4.88
CA ALA A 186 -2.63 10.14 5.17
C ALA A 186 -2.90 10.95 3.89
N LEU A 187 -3.99 10.64 3.20
CA LEU A 187 -4.36 11.25 1.91
C LEU A 187 -5.46 12.32 2.05
N ALA A 188 -5.68 12.84 3.26
CA ALA A 188 -6.69 13.85 3.56
C ALA A 188 -6.13 15.03 4.38
N ARG A 189 -4.84 15.34 4.20
CA ARG A 189 -4.10 16.39 4.94
C ARG A 189 -4.05 16.15 6.44
N GLN A 190 -3.87 14.91 6.85
CA GLN A 190 -3.53 14.65 8.23
C GLN A 190 -2.26 15.44 8.59
N PRO A 191 -2.19 15.99 9.81
CA PRO A 191 -0.94 16.56 10.32
C PRO A 191 0.16 15.50 10.33
N ASP A 192 1.38 15.95 10.09
CA ASP A 192 2.59 15.13 10.13
C ASP A 192 3.59 15.79 11.09
N GLU A 193 4.35 15.01 11.86
CA GLU A 193 5.33 15.52 12.82
C GLU A 193 6.71 15.78 12.19
N GLU A 194 7.05 15.06 11.12
CA GLU A 194 8.36 15.14 10.45
C GLU A 194 8.29 15.95 9.15
N GLY A 195 7.21 15.77 8.39
CA GLY A 195 7.00 16.35 7.08
C GLY A 195 5.85 17.35 6.99
N SER A 196 5.53 17.76 5.77
CA SER A 196 4.28 18.49 5.48
C SER A 196 3.11 17.52 5.32
N SER A 197 1.90 17.95 5.63
CA SER A 197 0.68 17.21 5.27
C SER A 197 0.70 16.80 3.80
N ASN A 198 0.47 15.52 3.54
CA ASN A 198 0.64 14.90 2.24
C ASN A 198 -0.71 14.53 1.59
N TYR A 199 -0.70 14.41 0.26
CA TYR A 199 -1.72 13.80 -0.59
C TYR A 199 -1.10 12.80 -1.57
N ASP A 200 0.22 12.68 -1.55
CA ASP A 200 0.97 11.91 -2.49
C ASP A 200 1.04 10.45 -2.04
N LEU A 201 0.71 9.57 -2.96
CA LEU A 201 0.95 8.15 -2.85
C LEU A 201 2.09 7.79 -3.79
N PHE A 202 3.10 7.10 -3.27
CA PHE A 202 4.21 6.58 -4.04
C PHE A 202 3.96 5.10 -4.30
N ALA A 203 4.08 4.68 -5.55
CA ALA A 203 3.93 3.28 -5.94
C ALA A 203 5.10 2.86 -6.82
N ALA A 204 5.82 1.86 -6.35
CA ALA A 204 6.97 1.26 -6.98
C ALA A 204 6.70 -0.20 -7.35
N PHE A 205 7.22 -0.60 -8.51
CA PHE A 205 7.03 -1.94 -9.06
C PHE A 205 8.39 -2.53 -9.46
N ASN A 206 8.62 -3.79 -9.08
CA ASN A 206 9.89 -4.52 -9.15
C ASN A 206 11.05 -3.86 -8.36
N ARG A 207 10.71 -3.07 -7.35
CA ARG A 207 11.64 -2.46 -6.38
C ARG A 207 10.87 -1.82 -5.23
N ALA A 208 11.59 -1.42 -4.18
CA ALA A 208 11.11 -0.43 -3.24
C ALA A 208 11.11 1.00 -3.83
N ILE A 209 10.33 1.92 -3.25
CA ILE A 209 10.26 3.34 -3.64
C ILE A 209 11.69 3.93 -3.59
N THR A 210 12.35 3.85 -2.43
CA THR A 210 13.77 4.21 -2.31
C THR A 210 14.68 3.04 -2.68
N HIS A 211 15.63 3.30 -3.58
CA HIS A 211 16.54 2.27 -4.09
C HIS A 211 17.77 2.07 -3.19
N ASN A 212 17.60 1.33 -2.09
CA ASN A 212 18.68 0.89 -1.20
C ASN A 212 19.15 -0.55 -1.50
N GLY A 213 19.19 -0.94 -2.79
CA GLY A 213 19.45 -2.32 -3.21
C GLY A 213 18.26 -3.28 -3.03
N ARG A 214 17.08 -2.74 -2.72
CA ARG A 214 15.81 -3.48 -2.59
C ARG A 214 15.11 -3.53 -3.95
N SER A 215 15.45 -4.54 -4.73
CA SER A 215 14.90 -4.83 -6.06
C SER A 215 14.04 -6.10 -6.05
N GLY A 216 13.24 -6.28 -7.10
CA GLY A 216 12.48 -7.50 -7.33
C GLY A 216 12.17 -7.71 -8.81
N ASN A 217 11.32 -8.68 -9.09
CA ASN A 217 10.83 -9.00 -10.42
C ASN A 217 9.39 -9.56 -10.34
N GLY A 218 8.86 -9.98 -11.50
CA GLY A 218 7.57 -10.66 -11.63
C GLY A 218 6.48 -9.78 -12.21
N VAL A 219 6.42 -8.48 -11.85
CA VAL A 219 5.43 -7.55 -12.40
C VAL A 219 5.79 -7.20 -13.85
N GLU A 220 4.82 -7.37 -14.75
CA GLU A 220 4.99 -7.04 -16.17
C GLU A 220 4.15 -5.83 -16.59
N MET A 221 2.96 -5.71 -16.01
CA MET A 221 2.00 -4.68 -16.37
C MET A 221 1.27 -4.19 -15.14
N VAL A 222 1.04 -2.88 -15.08
CA VAL A 222 0.23 -2.26 -14.04
C VAL A 222 -0.80 -1.36 -14.70
N THR A 223 -2.07 -1.55 -14.37
CA THR A 223 -3.11 -0.56 -14.68
C THR A 223 -3.39 0.24 -13.42
N ILE A 224 -3.19 1.56 -13.50
CA ILE A 224 -3.51 2.50 -12.44
C ILE A 224 -4.84 3.14 -12.80
N THR A 225 -5.84 3.00 -11.95
CA THR A 225 -7.14 3.65 -12.08
C THR A 225 -7.32 4.66 -10.95
N LEU A 226 -7.52 5.93 -11.31
CA LEU A 226 -7.74 7.00 -10.34
C LEU A 226 -9.22 7.09 -9.95
N ILE A 227 -9.49 7.23 -8.65
CA ILE A 227 -10.83 7.29 -8.08
C ILE A 227 -11.19 8.77 -7.87
N PRO A 228 -12.17 9.32 -8.60
CA PRO A 228 -12.53 10.74 -8.52
C PRO A 228 -13.22 11.07 -7.19
N ALA A 229 -13.05 12.31 -6.74
CA ALA A 229 -13.89 12.90 -5.71
C ALA A 229 -15.36 12.93 -6.18
N LYS A 230 -16.30 12.72 -5.26
CA LYS A 230 -17.74 12.85 -5.54
C LYS A 230 -18.16 14.30 -5.75
#